data_AF-A0A9E3NWN1-F1
#
_entry.id   AF-A0A9E3NWN1-F1
#
_cell.length_a   1.000
_cell.length_b   1.000
_cell.length_c   1.000
_cell.angle_alpha   90.00
_cell.angle_beta   90.00
_cell.angle_gamma   90.00
#
_symmetry.space_group_name_H-M   'P 1'
#
loop_
_entity.id
_entity.type
_entity.pdbx_description
1 polymer ?
#
loop_
_entity_poly.entity_id
_entity_poly.type
_entity_poly.pdbx_seq_one_letter_code
_entity_poly.pdbx_strand_id
1 'polypeptide(L)'
;MGTKYERWLVAKGKMFAPGSEAVAKLVAKLIKDQWIAPESRGHAVKTVAAGEDGKEELPGEITAAWLDASDREEVRLVWPGVPAMKYPLSIAPDGERSFALEIHRCAEYVYPTSKHVGALPTECACGEDLEFEWDEDELAPAFARASGIFAECEECSRTFDPFKGTATLTNPFDGSTEERAGGGAYLFGLKIACESFARDPRLAFAKELAALVEEHFGRAFCEYGTER
;
A
#
# COMPACT_ATOMS: atom_id res chain seq x y z
N MET A 1 0.48 2.60 -24.75
CA MET A 1 0.74 2.24 -23.34
C MET A 1 0.11 3.34 -22.49
N GLY A 2 -0.98 3.03 -21.78
CA GLY A 2 -1.66 4.03 -20.95
C GLY A 2 -0.83 4.37 -19.72
N THR A 3 -0.83 5.63 -19.30
CA THR A 3 -0.30 6.05 -18.00
C THR A 3 -1.01 5.27 -16.90
N LYS A 4 -0.26 4.70 -15.94
CA LYS A 4 -0.84 4.04 -14.78
C LYS A 4 -0.76 5.00 -13.60
N TYR A 5 -1.88 5.18 -12.90
CA TYR A 5 -1.95 6.02 -11.71
C TYR A 5 -2.17 5.15 -10.48
N GLU A 6 -1.55 5.50 -9.38
CA GLU A 6 -1.72 4.82 -8.10
C GLU A 6 -2.15 5.84 -7.05
N ARG A 7 -3.17 5.50 -6.26
CA ARG A 7 -3.59 6.27 -5.09
C ARG A 7 -3.35 5.44 -3.84
N TRP A 8 -2.69 6.03 -2.86
CA TRP A 8 -2.30 5.37 -1.62
C TRP A 8 -3.02 5.99 -0.44
N LEU A 9 -3.48 5.14 0.49
CA LEU A 9 -4.00 5.49 1.79
C LEU A 9 -3.15 4.76 2.83
N VAL A 10 -2.31 5.51 3.54
CA VAL A 10 -1.36 4.97 4.52
C VAL A 10 -1.59 5.59 5.89
N ALA A 11 -1.35 4.82 6.95
CA ALA A 11 -1.67 5.23 8.31
C ALA A 11 -0.77 6.39 8.79
N LYS A 12 -1.34 7.43 9.42
CA LYS A 12 -0.57 8.56 9.98
C LYS A 12 0.08 8.22 11.31
N GLY A 13 1.29 8.70 11.53
CA GLY A 13 2.00 8.64 12.81
C GLY A 13 2.70 7.29 13.03
N LYS A 14 3.22 7.10 14.25
CA LYS A 14 4.09 5.96 14.65
C LYS A 14 3.64 4.60 14.11
N MET A 15 4.62 3.70 13.98
CA MET A 15 4.52 2.28 13.61
C MET A 15 3.10 1.72 13.69
N PHE A 16 2.53 1.39 12.53
CA PHE A 16 1.20 0.80 12.42
C PHE A 16 1.22 -0.44 11.55
N ALA A 17 1.41 -1.57 12.23
CA ALA A 17 1.25 -2.91 11.69
C ALA A 17 -0.03 -3.51 12.29
N PRO A 18 -1.20 -3.38 11.63
CA PRO A 18 -2.40 -4.03 12.11
C PRO A 18 -2.22 -5.55 12.09
N GLY A 19 -2.64 -6.22 13.16
CA GLY A 19 -2.64 -7.68 13.22
C GLY A 19 -3.56 -8.30 12.16
N SER A 20 -3.28 -9.54 11.80
CA SER A 20 -3.99 -10.28 10.75
C SER A 20 -5.49 -10.38 10.96
N GLU A 21 -5.95 -10.47 12.22
CA GLU A 21 -7.38 -10.45 12.54
C GLU A 21 -8.06 -9.12 12.13
N ALA A 22 -7.39 -7.98 12.35
CA ALA A 22 -7.92 -6.69 11.95
C ALA A 22 -7.99 -6.59 10.42
N VAL A 23 -6.92 -7.00 9.73
CA VAL A 23 -6.88 -6.99 8.25
C VAL A 23 -7.97 -7.90 7.66
N ALA A 24 -8.13 -9.13 8.16
CA ALA A 24 -9.19 -10.04 7.74
C ALA A 24 -10.59 -9.44 7.94
N LYS A 25 -10.84 -8.82 9.10
CA LYS A 25 -12.10 -8.11 9.36
C LYS A 25 -12.30 -6.90 8.44
N LEU A 26 -11.25 -6.19 8.05
CA LEU A 26 -11.34 -5.10 7.08
C LEU A 26 -11.76 -5.65 5.72
N VAL A 27 -11.13 -6.72 5.23
CA VAL A 27 -11.50 -7.35 3.95
C VAL A 27 -12.97 -7.77 3.97
N ALA A 28 -13.44 -8.41 5.04
CA ALA A 28 -14.85 -8.78 5.18
C ALA A 28 -15.80 -7.57 5.12
N LYS A 29 -15.42 -6.43 5.73
CA LYS A 29 -16.19 -5.17 5.62
C LYS A 29 -16.16 -4.60 4.20
N LEU A 30 -15.01 -4.61 3.53
CA LEU A 30 -14.88 -4.13 2.14
C LEU A 30 -15.74 -4.95 1.17
N ILE A 31 -15.82 -6.27 1.38
CA ILE A 31 -16.73 -7.16 0.64
C ILE A 31 -18.19 -6.81 0.92
N LYS A 32 -18.55 -6.72 2.21
CA LYS A 32 -19.92 -6.39 2.64
C LYS A 32 -20.41 -5.07 2.06
N ASP A 33 -19.53 -4.07 1.98
CA ASP A 33 -19.86 -2.71 1.54
C ASP A 33 -19.63 -2.50 0.03
N GLN A 34 -19.37 -3.59 -0.71
CA GLN A 34 -19.21 -3.66 -2.17
C GLN A 34 -18.01 -2.87 -2.72
N TRP A 35 -16.99 -2.63 -1.89
CA TRP A 35 -15.69 -2.14 -2.36
C TRP A 35 -14.87 -3.26 -3.00
N ILE A 36 -15.13 -4.50 -2.59
CA ILE A 36 -14.63 -5.72 -3.21
C ILE A 36 -15.84 -6.58 -3.59
N ALA A 37 -15.88 -7.08 -4.81
CA ALA A 37 -16.94 -7.99 -5.24
C ALA A 37 -16.58 -9.43 -4.85
N PRO A 38 -17.50 -10.22 -4.26
CA PRO A 38 -17.26 -11.63 -3.94
C PRO A 38 -16.82 -12.48 -5.13
N GLU A 39 -17.31 -12.16 -6.33
CA GLU A 39 -16.96 -12.81 -7.59
C GLU A 39 -15.63 -12.34 -8.19
N SER A 40 -15.05 -11.25 -7.67
CA SER A 40 -13.74 -10.79 -8.10
C SER A 40 -12.69 -11.80 -7.64
N ARG A 41 -12.20 -12.61 -8.58
CA ARG A 41 -11.09 -13.53 -8.35
C ARG A 41 -9.81 -12.73 -8.11
N GLY A 42 -9.59 -12.34 -6.87
CA GLY A 42 -8.37 -11.71 -6.45
C GLY A 42 -7.20 -12.69 -6.33
N HIS A 43 -6.00 -12.17 -6.20
CA HIS A 43 -4.80 -12.95 -5.96
C HIS A 43 -3.96 -12.31 -4.85
N ALA A 44 -3.17 -13.12 -4.16
CA ALA A 44 -2.08 -12.63 -3.31
C ALA A 44 -0.78 -12.65 -4.10
N VAL A 45 0.12 -11.74 -3.77
CA VAL A 45 1.52 -11.75 -4.16
C VAL A 45 2.34 -11.70 -2.88
N LYS A 46 3.24 -12.65 -2.70
CA LYS A 46 4.17 -12.74 -1.58
C LYS A 46 5.61 -12.60 -2.05
N THR A 47 6.49 -12.14 -1.15
CA THR A 47 7.93 -12.16 -1.40
C THR A 47 8.42 -13.60 -1.37
N VAL A 48 9.15 -14.01 -2.40
CA VAL A 48 9.67 -15.37 -2.58
C VAL A 48 11.08 -15.33 -3.13
N ALA A 49 11.77 -16.47 -3.18
CA ALA A 49 13.05 -16.57 -3.85
C ALA A 49 12.93 -16.25 -5.36
N ALA A 50 13.97 -15.67 -5.93
CA ALA A 50 14.01 -15.33 -7.35
C ALA A 50 13.73 -16.57 -8.23
N GLY A 51 12.79 -16.43 -9.16
CA GLY A 51 12.34 -17.50 -10.05
C GLY A 51 11.20 -18.37 -9.53
N GLU A 52 10.77 -18.20 -8.27
CA GLU A 52 9.56 -18.86 -7.75
C GLU A 52 8.28 -18.08 -8.09
N ASP A 53 7.15 -18.79 -8.16
CA ASP A 53 5.84 -18.14 -8.34
C ASP A 53 5.31 -17.66 -6.98
N GLY A 54 5.47 -16.37 -6.72
CA GLY A 54 4.93 -15.72 -5.51
C GLY A 54 3.43 -15.41 -5.59
N LYS A 55 2.73 -15.80 -6.68
CA LYS A 55 1.32 -15.49 -6.87
C LYS A 55 0.42 -16.68 -6.55
N GLU A 56 -0.65 -16.44 -5.79
CA GLU A 56 -1.69 -17.44 -5.52
C GLU A 56 -3.09 -16.84 -5.61
N GLU A 57 -4.10 -17.66 -5.92
CA GLU A 57 -5.49 -17.21 -5.85
C GLU A 57 -5.90 -16.95 -4.40
N LEU A 58 -6.70 -15.91 -4.16
CA LEU A 58 -7.23 -15.65 -2.83
C LEU A 58 -8.25 -16.73 -2.44
N PRO A 59 -8.25 -17.20 -1.18
CA PRO A 59 -9.29 -18.07 -0.68
C PRO A 59 -10.64 -17.35 -0.69
N GLY A 60 -11.74 -18.12 -0.68
CA GLY A 60 -13.10 -17.55 -0.61
C GLY A 60 -13.35 -16.70 0.64
N GLU A 61 -12.60 -16.94 1.72
CA GLU A 61 -12.57 -16.10 2.92
C GLU A 61 -11.11 -15.86 3.34
N ILE A 62 -10.73 -14.61 3.53
CA ILE A 62 -9.43 -14.22 4.09
C ILE A 62 -9.53 -14.28 5.61
N THR A 63 -8.83 -15.24 6.21
CA THR A 63 -8.80 -15.44 7.66
C THR A 63 -7.47 -14.95 8.25
N ALA A 64 -7.45 -14.68 9.56
CA ALA A 64 -6.22 -14.34 10.26
C ALA A 64 -5.16 -15.44 10.13
N ALA A 65 -5.56 -16.70 10.29
CA ALA A 65 -4.66 -17.85 10.18
C ALA A 65 -4.03 -17.99 8.78
N TRP A 66 -4.76 -17.63 7.73
CA TRP A 66 -4.21 -17.61 6.38
C TRP A 66 -3.16 -16.50 6.21
N LEU A 67 -3.44 -15.29 6.73
CA LEU A 67 -2.52 -14.14 6.72
C LEU A 67 -1.28 -14.33 7.61
N ASP A 68 -1.39 -15.11 8.69
CA ASP A 68 -0.30 -15.39 9.64
C ASP A 68 0.59 -16.57 9.21
N ALA A 69 0.37 -17.13 8.03
CA ALA A 69 1.30 -18.12 7.49
C ALA A 69 2.69 -17.51 7.31
N SER A 70 3.73 -18.31 7.60
CA SER A 70 5.12 -17.85 7.60
C SER A 70 5.61 -17.35 6.25
N ASP A 71 4.96 -17.73 5.15
CA ASP A 71 5.27 -17.28 3.80
C ASP A 71 4.49 -16.01 3.39
N ARG A 72 3.81 -15.34 4.34
CA ARG A 72 2.99 -14.14 4.11
C ARG A 72 3.33 -13.00 5.08
N GLU A 73 4.57 -12.96 5.55
CA GLU A 73 5.10 -11.81 6.30
C GLU A 73 5.07 -10.53 5.45
N GLU A 74 5.41 -10.67 4.17
CA GLU A 74 5.28 -9.65 3.14
C GLU A 74 4.23 -10.09 2.12
N VAL A 75 3.05 -9.49 2.18
CA VAL A 75 1.93 -9.89 1.32
C VAL A 75 1.17 -8.69 0.77
N ARG A 76 0.82 -8.81 -0.51
CA ARG A 76 -0.04 -7.90 -1.23
C ARG A 76 -1.26 -8.64 -1.75
N LEU A 77 -2.44 -8.25 -1.28
CA LEU A 77 -3.73 -8.78 -1.74
C LEU A 77 -4.29 -7.88 -2.84
N VAL A 78 -4.69 -8.45 -3.98
CA VAL A 78 -5.11 -7.68 -5.16
C VAL A 78 -6.47 -8.17 -5.64
N TRP A 79 -7.43 -7.24 -5.76
CA TRP A 79 -8.73 -7.49 -6.39
C TRP A 79 -8.91 -6.61 -7.63
N PRO A 80 -9.06 -7.19 -8.83
CA PRO A 80 -9.41 -6.41 -10.01
C PRO A 80 -10.82 -5.81 -9.86
N GLY A 81 -10.96 -4.58 -10.34
CA GLY A 81 -12.23 -3.88 -10.43
C GLY A 81 -13.19 -4.58 -11.38
N VAL A 82 -14.43 -4.76 -10.94
CA VAL A 82 -15.53 -5.29 -11.76
C VAL A 82 -16.75 -4.36 -11.66
N PRO A 83 -17.71 -4.41 -12.62
CA PRO A 83 -18.85 -3.50 -12.62
C PRO A 83 -19.72 -3.51 -11.35
N ALA A 84 -19.72 -4.62 -10.60
CA ALA A 84 -20.45 -4.75 -9.33
C ALA A 84 -19.79 -4.00 -8.15
N MET A 85 -18.53 -3.56 -8.29
CA MET A 85 -17.81 -2.83 -7.26
C MET A 85 -18.13 -1.34 -7.29
N LYS A 86 -18.19 -0.72 -6.11
CA LYS A 86 -18.12 0.74 -5.98
C LYS A 86 -16.79 1.23 -6.54
N TYR A 87 -16.81 2.39 -7.20
CA TYR A 87 -15.57 3.01 -7.66
C TYR A 87 -14.83 3.65 -6.47
N PRO A 88 -13.57 3.29 -6.21
CA PRO A 88 -12.90 3.59 -4.94
C PRO A 88 -12.34 5.01 -4.84
N LEU A 89 -12.39 5.80 -5.92
CA LEU A 89 -11.93 7.18 -5.95
C LEU A 89 -13.11 8.16 -6.04
N SER A 90 -12.86 9.38 -5.58
CA SER A 90 -13.82 10.48 -5.50
C SER A 90 -14.39 10.94 -6.85
N ILE A 91 -13.68 10.69 -7.96
CA ILE A 91 -14.08 11.11 -9.31
C ILE A 91 -13.87 9.93 -10.26
N ALA A 92 -14.96 9.36 -10.76
CA ALA A 92 -14.90 8.33 -11.79
C ALA A 92 -14.53 8.93 -13.16
N PRO A 93 -13.72 8.24 -13.97
CA PRO A 93 -13.52 8.62 -15.36
C PRO A 93 -14.81 8.43 -16.16
N ASP A 94 -14.94 9.17 -17.26
CA ASP A 94 -15.95 8.87 -18.27
C ASP A 94 -15.61 7.56 -18.97
N GLY A 95 -16.58 6.64 -19.06
CA GLY A 95 -16.45 5.36 -19.77
C GLY A 95 -15.97 4.20 -18.89
N GLU A 96 -15.05 3.40 -19.43
CA GLU A 96 -14.57 2.18 -18.79
C GLU A 96 -13.74 2.48 -17.53
N ARG A 97 -13.95 1.67 -16.49
CA ARG A 97 -13.31 1.80 -15.18
C ARG A 97 -12.36 0.63 -14.97
N SER A 98 -11.12 0.77 -15.41
CA SER A 98 -10.06 -0.20 -15.13
C SER A 98 -9.27 0.22 -13.88
N PHE A 99 -9.45 -0.53 -12.79
CA PHE A 99 -8.71 -0.35 -11.55
C PHE A 99 -8.48 -1.68 -10.83
N ALA A 100 -7.59 -1.70 -9.85
CA ALA A 100 -7.46 -2.76 -8.86
C ALA A 100 -7.38 -2.14 -7.46
N LEU A 101 -8.01 -2.80 -6.48
CA LEU A 101 -7.85 -2.49 -5.07
C LEU A 101 -6.80 -3.44 -4.49
N GLU A 102 -5.77 -2.87 -3.87
CA GLU A 102 -4.64 -3.59 -3.29
C GLU A 102 -4.58 -3.31 -1.78
N ILE A 103 -4.37 -4.35 -0.97
CA ILE A 103 -4.04 -4.24 0.46
C ILE A 103 -2.64 -4.78 0.66
N HIS A 104 -1.77 -3.98 1.25
CA HIS A 104 -0.38 -4.32 1.54
C HIS A 104 -0.21 -4.53 3.04
N ARG A 105 0.56 -5.56 3.41
CA ARG A 105 1.02 -5.83 4.77
C ARG A 105 2.46 -6.31 4.72
N CYS A 106 3.31 -5.70 5.53
CA CYS A 106 4.74 -6.02 5.61
C CYS A 106 5.21 -5.98 7.07
N ALA A 107 6.28 -6.73 7.39
CA ALA A 107 6.98 -6.66 8.67
C ALA A 107 7.90 -5.43 8.75
N GLU A 108 8.55 -5.11 7.64
CA GLU A 108 9.42 -3.94 7.47
C GLU A 108 8.73 -2.81 6.72
N TYR A 109 9.22 -1.57 6.86
CA TYR A 109 8.61 -0.44 6.17
C TYR A 109 8.84 -0.55 4.67
N VAL A 110 7.76 -0.45 3.90
CA VAL A 110 7.81 -0.33 2.45
C VAL A 110 7.84 1.15 2.09
N TYR A 111 8.79 1.54 1.25
CA TYR A 111 8.92 2.91 0.74
C TYR A 111 8.79 2.94 -0.78
N PRO A 112 7.71 3.52 -1.35
CA PRO A 112 7.53 3.53 -2.80
C PRO A 112 8.61 4.33 -3.56
N THR A 113 9.25 3.70 -4.54
CA THR A 113 10.24 4.34 -5.42
C THR A 113 9.55 4.86 -6.68
N SER A 114 9.14 6.12 -6.63
CA SER A 114 8.55 6.83 -7.78
C SER A 114 9.12 8.23 -7.92
N LYS A 115 9.11 8.78 -9.14
CA LYS A 115 9.53 10.18 -9.39
C LYS A 115 8.70 11.23 -8.63
N HIS A 116 7.59 10.82 -8.02
CA HIS A 116 6.66 11.67 -7.27
C HIS A 116 6.86 11.59 -5.75
N VAL A 117 7.75 10.71 -5.28
CA VAL A 117 8.04 10.51 -3.87
C VAL A 117 9.53 10.80 -3.69
N GLY A 118 9.84 11.88 -2.98
CA GLY A 118 11.22 12.26 -2.65
C GLY A 118 11.87 11.29 -1.68
N ALA A 119 13.17 11.42 -1.46
CA ALA A 119 13.89 10.61 -0.47
C ALA A 119 13.41 10.92 0.95
N LEU A 120 13.39 9.90 1.81
CA LEU A 120 13.14 10.02 3.24
C LEU A 120 14.45 9.71 4.00
N PRO A 121 14.83 10.48 5.02
CA PRO A 121 15.98 10.13 5.85
C PRO A 121 15.75 8.81 6.60
N THR A 122 16.66 7.85 6.42
CA THR A 122 16.61 6.48 6.97
C THR A 122 17.67 6.20 8.02
N GLU A 123 18.55 7.16 8.31
CA GLU A 123 19.62 7.00 9.30
C GLU A 123 19.05 6.84 10.73
N CYS A 124 19.46 5.78 11.40
CA CYS A 124 19.21 5.55 12.81
C CYS A 124 20.03 6.53 13.67
N ALA A 125 19.63 6.74 14.92
CA ALA A 125 20.35 7.61 15.85
C ALA A 125 21.78 7.13 16.22
N CYS A 126 22.16 5.90 15.87
CA CYS A 126 23.54 5.41 16.00
C CYS A 126 24.39 5.65 14.72
N GLY A 127 23.80 6.21 13.66
CA GLY A 127 24.46 6.47 12.38
C GLY A 127 24.32 5.37 11.34
N GLU A 128 23.62 4.27 11.65
CA GLU A 128 23.37 3.18 10.70
C GLU A 128 22.27 3.57 9.70
N ASP A 129 22.48 3.32 8.42
CA ASP A 129 21.43 3.49 7.41
C ASP A 129 20.51 2.27 7.42
N LEU A 130 19.20 2.51 7.49
CA LEU A 130 18.20 1.46 7.57
C LEU A 130 17.52 1.17 6.22
N GLU A 131 17.84 1.93 5.18
CA GLU A 131 17.36 1.64 3.83
C GLU A 131 17.98 0.34 3.29
N PHE A 132 17.17 -0.47 2.63
CA PHE A 132 17.63 -1.62 1.87
C PHE A 132 16.83 -1.75 0.57
N GLU A 133 17.45 -2.40 -0.42
CA GLU A 133 16.77 -2.83 -1.63
C GLU A 133 16.59 -4.35 -1.55
N TRP A 134 15.44 -4.86 -2.00
CA TRP A 134 15.30 -6.29 -2.22
C TRP A 134 16.21 -6.65 -3.39
N ASP A 135 17.16 -7.57 -3.17
CA ASP A 135 18.02 -8.06 -4.22
C ASP A 135 17.17 -8.85 -5.23
N GLU A 136 16.94 -8.27 -6.42
CA GLU A 136 16.11 -8.87 -7.46
C GLU A 136 16.71 -10.18 -8.03
N ASP A 137 18.02 -10.42 -7.83
CA ASP A 137 18.67 -11.66 -8.21
C ASP A 137 18.42 -12.78 -7.18
N GLU A 138 18.08 -12.43 -5.93
CA GLU A 138 17.81 -13.38 -4.85
C GLU A 138 16.32 -13.51 -4.52
N LEU A 139 15.54 -12.43 -4.66
CA LEU A 139 14.16 -12.32 -4.22
C LEU A 139 13.26 -11.70 -5.30
N ALA A 140 12.04 -12.17 -5.38
CA ALA A 140 10.94 -11.51 -6.09
C ALA A 140 10.02 -10.84 -5.06
N PRO A 141 10.14 -9.52 -4.81
CA PRO A 141 9.39 -8.85 -3.76
C PRO A 141 7.89 -8.75 -4.06
N ALA A 142 7.07 -8.84 -3.00
CA ALA A 142 5.63 -8.62 -3.09
C ALA A 142 5.27 -7.21 -3.61
N PHE A 143 6.14 -6.24 -3.32
CA PHE A 143 5.93 -4.81 -3.56
C PHE A 143 6.80 -4.32 -4.71
N ALA A 144 6.21 -4.22 -5.91
CA ALA A 144 6.94 -3.69 -7.06
C ALA A 144 7.26 -2.20 -6.90
N ARG A 145 8.47 -1.78 -7.30
CA ARG A 145 8.94 -0.37 -7.27
C ARG A 145 8.85 0.24 -5.88
N ALA A 146 9.48 -0.43 -4.93
CA ALA A 146 9.68 0.07 -3.58
C ALA A 146 11.08 -0.30 -3.10
N SER A 147 11.61 0.46 -2.15
CA SER A 147 12.69 0.05 -1.27
C SER A 147 12.10 -0.35 0.10
N GLY A 148 12.92 -1.04 0.89
CA GLY A 148 12.61 -1.39 2.27
C GLY A 148 13.32 -0.45 3.23
N ILE A 149 12.75 -0.28 4.42
CA ILE A 149 13.41 0.37 5.55
C ILE A 149 13.22 -0.50 6.77
N PHE A 150 14.31 -0.91 7.42
CA PHE A 150 14.23 -1.70 8.64
C PHE A 150 13.47 -0.94 9.74
N ALA A 151 12.48 -1.59 10.33
CA ALA A 151 11.66 -1.10 11.41
C ALA A 151 12.40 -1.11 12.75
N GLU A 152 13.46 -1.92 12.87
CA GLU A 152 14.37 -1.95 14.01
C GLU A 152 15.82 -1.92 13.51
N CYS A 153 16.65 -1.07 14.13
CA CYS A 153 18.07 -1.02 13.84
C CYS A 153 18.79 -2.20 14.51
N GLU A 154 19.48 -3.03 13.73
CA GLU A 154 20.21 -4.21 14.25
C GLU A 154 21.30 -3.83 15.28
N GLU A 155 21.96 -2.68 15.09
CA GLU A 155 23.12 -2.31 15.91
C GLU A 155 22.78 -1.69 17.27
N CYS A 156 21.60 -1.09 17.40
CA CYS A 156 21.19 -0.48 18.68
C CYS A 156 19.79 -0.87 19.15
N SER A 157 19.13 -1.78 18.44
CA SER A 157 17.77 -2.31 18.71
C SER A 157 16.70 -1.23 18.88
N ARG A 158 16.94 -0.03 18.30
CA ARG A 158 15.96 1.06 18.34
C ARG A 158 14.96 0.87 17.22
N THR A 159 13.68 0.94 17.58
CA THR A 159 12.60 1.03 16.60
C THR A 159 12.72 2.33 15.80
N PHE A 160 12.75 2.20 14.48
CA PHE A 160 12.72 3.31 13.54
C PHE A 160 11.32 3.92 13.45
N ASP A 161 11.26 5.24 13.28
CA ASP A 161 10.00 5.96 13.13
C ASP A 161 10.11 6.90 11.92
N PRO A 162 9.62 6.50 10.74
CA PRO A 162 9.75 7.29 9.52
C PRO A 162 9.09 8.66 9.64
N PHE A 163 8.09 8.81 10.53
CA PHE A 163 7.36 10.06 10.74
C PHE A 163 8.19 11.15 11.45
N LYS A 164 9.41 10.84 11.91
CA LYS A 164 10.37 11.86 12.37
C LYS A 164 11.09 12.56 11.22
N GLY A 165 11.18 11.91 10.05
CA GLY A 165 11.67 12.50 8.82
C GLY A 165 10.54 13.10 7.98
N THR A 166 10.90 13.94 7.01
CA THR A 166 9.98 14.40 5.97
C THR A 166 10.52 14.03 4.60
N ALA A 167 9.62 13.83 3.64
CA ALA A 167 9.94 13.72 2.23
C ALA A 167 8.99 14.61 1.43
N THR A 168 9.47 15.10 0.29
CA THR A 168 8.63 15.86 -0.65
C THR A 168 7.75 14.90 -1.44
N LEU A 169 6.45 15.13 -1.48
CA LEU A 169 5.52 14.47 -2.39
C LEU A 169 5.12 15.43 -3.50
N THR A 170 5.13 14.95 -4.75
CA THR A 170 4.78 15.74 -5.93
C THR A 170 3.53 15.18 -6.59
N ASN A 171 2.45 15.96 -6.64
CA ASN A 171 1.23 15.58 -7.34
C ASN A 171 1.52 15.38 -8.84
N PRO A 172 1.20 14.21 -9.42
CA PRO A 172 1.52 13.93 -10.81
C PRO A 172 0.74 14.77 -11.83
N PHE A 173 -0.39 15.36 -11.44
CA PHE A 173 -1.28 16.03 -12.39
C PHE A 173 -0.98 17.52 -12.54
N ASP A 174 -0.66 18.21 -11.45
CA ASP A 174 -0.39 19.66 -11.45
C ASP A 174 1.04 20.02 -11.03
N GLY A 175 1.85 19.04 -10.64
CA GLY A 175 3.22 19.25 -10.18
C GLY A 175 3.34 19.96 -8.84
N SER A 176 2.24 20.18 -8.12
CA SER A 176 2.27 20.76 -6.78
C SER A 176 3.04 19.85 -5.83
N THR A 177 3.79 20.45 -4.91
CA THR A 177 4.58 19.71 -3.93
C THR A 177 4.12 19.98 -2.51
N GLU A 178 4.24 18.97 -1.65
CA GLU A 178 4.04 19.09 -0.21
C GLU A 178 5.15 18.36 0.55
N GLU A 179 5.58 18.90 1.68
CA GLU A 179 6.43 18.18 2.62
C GLU A 179 5.55 17.29 3.50
N ARG A 180 5.88 16.00 3.59
CA ARG A 180 5.10 15.03 4.36
C ARG A 180 5.97 14.23 5.31
N ALA A 181 5.56 14.21 6.58
CA ALA A 181 6.14 13.34 7.60
C ALA A 181 6.02 11.86 7.18
N GLY A 182 7.15 11.14 7.19
CA GLY A 182 7.23 9.76 6.74
C GLY A 182 7.13 9.56 5.23
N GLY A 183 6.93 10.61 4.45
CA GLY A 183 6.76 10.53 3.00
C GLY A 183 5.63 9.59 2.60
N GLY A 184 6.00 8.45 2.02
CA GLY A 184 5.11 7.33 1.69
C GLY A 184 5.44 6.02 2.41
N ALA A 185 6.22 6.02 3.50
CA ALA A 185 6.59 4.82 4.24
C ALA A 185 5.37 4.17 4.92
N TYR A 186 5.22 2.85 4.82
CA TYR A 186 4.13 2.12 5.49
C TYR A 186 4.50 0.67 5.84
N LEU A 187 3.86 0.13 6.89
CA LEU A 187 3.76 -1.32 7.16
C LEU A 187 2.43 -1.89 6.68
N PHE A 188 1.42 -1.02 6.58
CA PHE A 188 0.12 -1.30 6.01
C PHE A 188 -0.33 -0.16 5.10
N GLY A 189 -0.77 -0.51 3.90
CA GLY A 189 -1.26 0.44 2.91
C GLY A 189 -2.46 -0.11 2.15
N LEU A 190 -3.44 0.76 1.89
CA LEU A 190 -4.46 0.51 0.88
C LEU A 190 -4.08 1.28 -0.38
N LYS A 191 -4.07 0.61 -1.52
CA LYS A 191 -3.72 1.18 -2.81
C LYS A 191 -4.84 0.95 -3.83
N ILE A 192 -5.10 1.96 -4.65
CA ILE A 192 -5.88 1.81 -5.87
C ILE A 192 -4.94 2.00 -7.06
N ALA A 193 -4.74 0.95 -7.85
CA ALA A 193 -4.03 1.03 -9.11
C ALA A 193 -5.03 1.23 -10.25
N CYS A 194 -4.93 2.33 -11.00
CA CYS A 194 -5.82 2.67 -12.09
C CYS A 194 -5.09 2.68 -13.43
N GLU A 195 -5.71 2.07 -14.44
CA GLU A 195 -5.36 2.30 -15.85
C GLU A 195 -6.28 3.33 -16.50
N SER A 196 -7.48 3.52 -15.94
CA SER A 196 -8.45 4.54 -16.34
C SER A 196 -8.81 5.42 -15.14
N PHE A 197 -8.51 6.72 -15.22
CA PHE A 197 -8.72 7.67 -14.12
C PHE A 197 -8.98 9.08 -14.65
N ALA A 198 -9.66 9.89 -13.84
CA ALA A 198 -9.80 11.32 -14.10
C ALA A 198 -8.48 12.03 -13.79
N ARG A 199 -7.91 12.75 -14.77
CA ARG A 199 -6.72 13.59 -14.57
C ARG A 199 -7.09 14.88 -13.84
N ASP A 200 -7.34 14.77 -12.54
CA ASP A 200 -7.71 15.88 -11.67
C ASP A 200 -6.78 15.91 -10.45
N PRO A 201 -6.12 17.04 -10.14
CA PRO A 201 -5.25 17.14 -8.95
C PRO A 201 -5.99 16.90 -7.63
N ARG A 202 -7.32 17.00 -7.62
CA ARG A 202 -8.19 16.74 -6.46
C ARG A 202 -8.62 15.27 -6.36
N LEU A 203 -8.18 14.41 -7.29
CA LEU A 203 -8.49 12.99 -7.24
C LEU A 203 -7.99 12.39 -5.91
N ALA A 204 -8.94 12.00 -5.09
CA ALA A 204 -8.74 11.40 -3.77
C ALA A 204 -9.48 10.06 -3.67
N PHE A 205 -9.28 9.32 -2.58
CA PHE A 205 -10.14 8.19 -2.23
C PHE A 205 -11.61 8.66 -2.10
N ALA A 206 -12.55 7.75 -2.39
CA ALA A 206 -13.95 7.97 -2.05
C ALA A 206 -14.06 8.15 -0.53
N LYS A 207 -14.75 9.21 -0.09
CA LYS A 207 -14.84 9.58 1.34
C LYS A 207 -15.35 8.43 2.20
N GLU A 208 -16.32 7.67 1.71
CA GLU A 208 -16.88 6.50 2.39
C GLU A 208 -15.85 5.39 2.59
N LEU A 209 -14.99 5.14 1.59
CA LEU A 209 -13.93 4.13 1.69
C LEU A 209 -12.85 4.55 2.68
N ALA A 210 -12.40 5.80 2.59
CA ALA A 210 -11.41 6.33 3.53
C ALA A 210 -11.95 6.29 4.97
N ALA A 211 -13.19 6.77 5.19
CA ALA A 211 -13.83 6.75 6.50
C ALA A 211 -13.98 5.32 7.04
N LEU A 212 -14.38 4.35 6.21
CA LEU A 212 -14.47 2.94 6.60
C LEU A 212 -13.14 2.41 7.14
N VAL A 213 -12.03 2.72 6.46
CA VAL A 213 -10.68 2.29 6.89
C VAL A 213 -10.27 2.98 8.19
N GLU A 214 -10.46 4.29 8.28
CA GLU A 214 -10.13 5.06 9.49
C GLU A 214 -10.94 4.62 10.72
N GLU A 215 -12.25 4.41 10.55
CA GLU A 215 -13.14 3.90 11.59
C GLU A 215 -12.81 2.46 11.98
N HIS A 216 -12.45 1.62 11.00
CA HIS A 216 -12.09 0.24 11.27
C HIS A 216 -10.86 0.15 12.19
N PHE A 217 -9.84 0.97 11.93
CA PHE A 217 -8.59 0.95 12.70
C PHE A 217 -8.54 1.95 13.86
N GLY A 218 -9.53 2.84 13.99
CA GLY A 218 -9.54 3.89 15.01
C GLY A 218 -8.38 4.88 14.86
N ARG A 219 -7.95 5.15 13.62
CA ARG A 219 -6.75 5.92 13.30
C ARG A 219 -6.95 6.74 12.03
N ALA A 220 -6.32 7.91 11.99
CA ALA A 220 -6.28 8.74 10.78
C ALA A 220 -5.26 8.21 9.75
N PHE A 221 -5.59 8.37 8.47
CA PHE A 221 -4.74 8.01 7.34
C PHE A 221 -4.38 9.26 6.52
N CYS A 222 -3.31 9.19 5.73
CA CYS A 222 -2.94 10.18 4.73
C CYS A 222 -3.05 9.58 3.34
N GLU A 223 -3.33 10.46 2.36
CA GLU A 223 -3.47 10.07 0.97
C GLU A 223 -2.44 10.74 0.08
N TYR A 224 -1.89 10.02 -0.88
CA TYR A 224 -1.10 10.59 -1.96
C TYR A 224 -1.31 9.82 -3.26
N GLY A 225 -0.89 10.42 -4.37
CA GLY A 225 -0.96 9.81 -5.69
C GLY A 225 0.39 9.79 -6.38
N THR A 226 0.62 8.76 -7.19
CA THR A 226 1.83 8.62 -8.01
C THR A 226 1.46 8.18 -9.42
N GLU A 227 2.26 8.56 -10.42
CA GLU A 227 2.24 7.93 -11.74
C GLU A 227 3.32 6.86 -11.82
N ARG A 228 2.95 5.71 -12.40
CA ARG A 228 3.84 4.58 -12.67
C ARG A 228 4.34 4.61 -14.11
#